data_AF-A0A529QEY7-F1
#
_entry.id   AF-A0A529QEY7-F1
#
_cell.length_a   1.000
_cell.length_b   1.000
_cell.length_c   1.000
_cell.angle_alpha   90.00
_cell.angle_beta   90.00
_cell.angle_gamma   90.00
#
_symmetry.space_group_name_H-M   'P 1'
#
loop_
_entity.id
_entity.type
_entity.pdbx_description
1 polymer ?
#
loop_
_entity_poly.entity_id
_entity_poly.type
_entity_poly.pdbx_seq_one_letter_code
_entity_poly.pdbx_strand_id
1 'polypeptide(L)'
;IAAYSVAIGIDPKADASYYARGMARADSKDYAGAIADFDQALKLDPGNGDYAIARKAAVAARGENEAATAETAPDPVALACQAMPLQ
;
A
#
# COMPACT_ATOMS: atom_id res chain seq x y z
N ILE A 1 9.99 11.10 -8.94
CA ILE A 1 8.78 10.36 -9.38
C ILE A 1 7.77 11.35 -9.99
N ALA A 2 8.13 12.06 -11.06
CA ALA A 2 7.27 13.11 -11.65
C ALA A 2 7.07 12.95 -13.17
N ALA A 3 7.77 12.01 -13.81
CA ALA A 3 7.69 11.81 -15.26
C ALA A 3 6.48 10.96 -15.72
N TYR A 4 5.83 10.22 -14.82
CA TYR A 4 4.76 9.29 -15.20
C TYR A 4 3.41 9.96 -15.45
N SER A 5 3.21 11.20 -14.98
CA SER A 5 1.93 11.91 -15.13
C SER A 5 1.64 12.34 -16.57
N VAL A 6 2.67 12.45 -17.42
CA VAL A 6 2.51 12.89 -18.82
C VAL A 6 2.16 11.74 -19.76
N ALA A 7 2.43 10.49 -19.37
CA ALA A 7 2.15 9.31 -20.21
C ALA A 7 0.66 8.91 -20.27
N ILE A 8 -0.18 9.48 -19.41
CA ILE A 8 -1.61 9.13 -19.29
C ILE A 8 -2.44 9.64 -20.48
N GLY A 9 -1.86 10.49 -21.35
CA GLY A 9 -2.61 11.15 -22.42
C GLY A 9 -2.65 10.45 -23.79
N ILE A 10 -1.85 9.41 -24.06
CA ILE A 10 -1.63 8.96 -25.46
C ILE A 10 -1.84 7.46 -25.73
N ASP A 11 -1.79 6.55 -24.76
CA ASP A 11 -1.78 5.11 -25.07
C ASP A 11 -2.99 4.34 -24.47
N PRO A 12 -3.63 3.43 -25.25
CA PRO A 12 -4.78 2.62 -24.83
C PRO A 12 -4.51 1.58 -23.73
N LYS A 13 -3.43 1.72 -22.95
CA LYS A 13 -3.10 0.86 -21.80
C LYS A 13 -2.88 1.66 -20.54
N ALA A 14 -3.88 2.47 -20.19
CA ALA A 14 -3.91 3.16 -18.91
C ALA A 14 -3.76 2.16 -17.75
N ASP A 15 -4.37 0.98 -17.86
CA ASP A 15 -4.26 -0.15 -16.92
C ASP A 15 -2.80 -0.62 -16.72
N ALA A 16 -2.05 -0.84 -17.80
CA ALA A 16 -0.64 -1.23 -17.71
C ALA A 16 0.24 -0.12 -17.11
N SER A 17 -0.14 1.15 -17.30
CA SER A 17 0.57 2.29 -16.71
C SER A 17 0.39 2.35 -15.19
N TYR A 18 -0.81 2.08 -14.70
CA TYR A 18 -1.07 1.94 -13.26
C TYR A 18 -0.32 0.74 -12.69
N TYR A 19 -0.29 -0.39 -13.41
CA TYR A 19 0.48 -1.56 -13.00
C TYR A 19 1.99 -1.26 -12.87
N ALA A 20 2.60 -0.66 -13.89
CA ALA A 20 4.02 -0.30 -13.85
C ALA A 20 4.35 0.70 -12.72
N ARG A 21 3.45 1.66 -12.47
CA ARG A 21 3.61 2.61 -11.36
C ARG A 21 3.48 1.92 -10.00
N GLY A 22 2.54 1.00 -9.86
CA GLY A 22 2.37 0.18 -8.66
C GLY A 22 3.62 -0.65 -8.36
N MET A 23 4.22 -1.26 -9.39
CA MET A 23 5.49 -2.00 -9.24
C MET A 23 6.64 -1.09 -8.78
N ALA A 24 6.80 0.08 -9.38
CA ALA A 24 7.84 1.04 -8.98
C ALA A 24 7.65 1.52 -7.53
N ARG A 25 6.40 1.68 -7.08
CA ARG A 25 6.09 2.01 -5.68
C ARG A 25 6.37 0.85 -4.72
N ALA A 26 6.03 -0.38 -5.12
CA ALA A 26 6.34 -1.57 -4.33
C ALA A 26 7.85 -1.76 -4.14
N ASP A 27 8.65 -1.47 -5.18
CA ASP A 27 10.12 -1.45 -5.10
C ASP A 27 10.63 -0.35 -4.17
N SER A 28 9.95 0.80 -4.17
CA SER A 28 10.21 1.92 -3.24
C SER A 28 9.73 1.66 -1.80
N LYS A 29 9.25 0.44 -1.49
CA LYS A 29 8.60 0.05 -0.22
C LYS A 29 7.32 0.82 0.11
N ASP A 30 6.78 1.58 -0.83
CA ASP A 30 5.46 2.21 -0.72
C ASP A 30 4.39 1.23 -1.19
N TYR A 31 4.18 0.19 -0.38
CA TYR A 31 3.19 -0.84 -0.70
C TYR A 31 1.75 -0.30 -0.62
N ALA A 32 1.49 0.70 0.22
CA ALA A 32 0.18 1.35 0.30
C ALA A 32 -0.19 2.06 -1.02
N GLY A 33 0.75 2.85 -1.56
CA GLY A 33 0.59 3.49 -2.86
C GLY A 33 0.59 2.50 -4.03
N ALA A 34 1.31 1.38 -3.92
CA ALA A 34 1.31 0.31 -4.91
C ALA A 34 -0.05 -0.40 -5.00
N ILE A 35 -0.65 -0.76 -3.87
CA ILE A 35 -1.96 -1.42 -3.80
C ILE A 35 -3.04 -0.54 -4.45
N ALA A 36 -3.01 0.78 -4.18
CA ALA A 36 -3.96 1.71 -4.79
C ALA A 36 -3.84 1.77 -6.31
N ASP A 37 -2.61 1.71 -6.85
CA ASP A 37 -2.38 1.69 -8.29
C ASP A 37 -2.82 0.37 -8.93
N PHE A 38 -2.53 -0.78 -8.31
CA PHE A 38 -3.03 -2.08 -8.80
C PHE A 38 -4.56 -2.19 -8.74
N ASP A 39 -5.20 -1.56 -7.77
CA ASP A 39 -6.66 -1.47 -7.68
C ASP A 39 -7.26 -0.68 -8.85
N GLN A 40 -6.59 0.40 -9.29
CA GLN A 40 -7.00 1.14 -10.48
C GLN A 40 -6.78 0.34 -11.77
N ALA A 41 -5.67 -0.41 -11.87
CA ALA A 41 -5.45 -1.31 -12.99
C ALA A 41 -6.56 -2.39 -13.09
N LEU A 42 -6.96 -2.98 -11.96
CA LEU A 42 -8.07 -3.95 -11.89
C LEU A 42 -9.44 -3.34 -12.18
N LYS A 43 -9.66 -2.05 -11.88
CA LYS A 43 -10.91 -1.36 -12.25
C LYS A 43 -11.02 -1.17 -13.76
N LEU A 44 -9.89 -0.98 -14.44
CA LEU A 44 -9.83 -0.78 -15.89
C LEU A 44 -9.89 -2.11 -16.64
N ASP A 45 -9.18 -3.13 -16.16
CA ASP A 45 -9.27 -4.50 -16.68
C ASP A 45 -9.33 -5.53 -15.53
N PRO A 46 -10.55 -5.87 -15.07
CA PRO A 46 -10.73 -6.87 -14.02
C PRO A 46 -10.48 -8.30 -14.52
N GLY A 47 -10.38 -8.52 -15.85
CA GLY A 47 -10.12 -9.82 -16.44
C GLY A 47 -8.64 -10.22 -16.42
N ASN A 48 -7.75 -9.28 -16.09
CA ASN A 48 -6.32 -9.51 -16.10
C ASN A 48 -5.84 -10.12 -14.78
N GLY A 49 -5.49 -11.41 -14.83
CA GLY A 49 -4.96 -12.14 -13.68
C GLY A 49 -3.65 -11.56 -13.14
N ASP A 50 -2.83 -10.94 -13.98
CA ASP A 50 -1.53 -10.38 -13.57
C ASP A 50 -1.70 -9.21 -12.58
N TYR A 51 -2.74 -8.39 -12.76
CA TYR A 51 -3.02 -7.27 -11.86
C TYR A 51 -3.49 -7.74 -10.48
N ALA A 52 -4.28 -8.81 -10.44
CA ALA A 52 -4.69 -9.43 -9.19
C ALA A 52 -3.50 -10.08 -8.45
N ILE A 53 -2.59 -10.72 -9.18
CA ILE A 53 -1.34 -11.29 -8.63
C ILE A 53 -0.47 -10.18 -8.04
N ALA A 54 -0.25 -9.08 -8.76
CA ALA A 54 0.58 -7.98 -8.26
C ALA A 54 -0.05 -7.24 -7.08
N ARG A 55 -1.37 -7.07 -7.04
CA ARG A 55 -2.08 -6.54 -5.86
C ARG A 55 -1.85 -7.44 -4.65
N LYS A 56 -1.99 -8.77 -4.81
CA LYS A 56 -1.75 -9.73 -3.72
C LYS A 56 -0.29 -9.69 -3.25
N ALA A 57 0.66 -9.62 -4.16
CA ALA A 57 2.08 -9.49 -3.84
C ALA A 57 2.38 -8.21 -3.05
N ALA A 58 1.78 -7.08 -3.45
CA ALA A 58 1.93 -5.83 -2.73
C ALA A 58 1.27 -5.84 -1.34
N VAL A 59 0.12 -6.49 -1.18
CA VAL A 59 -0.51 -6.69 0.14
C VAL A 59 0.35 -7.57 1.05
N ALA A 60 0.93 -8.65 0.52
CA ALA A 60 1.83 -9.51 1.28
C ALA A 60 3.07 -8.75 1.75
N ALA A 61 3.74 -8.04 0.83
CA ALA A 61 4.92 -7.25 1.13
C ALA A 61 4.65 -6.06 2.06
N ARG A 62 3.42 -5.53 2.06
CA ARG A 62 2.96 -4.55 3.04
C ARG A 62 2.93 -5.14 4.44
N GLY A 63 2.37 -6.34 4.62
CA GLY A 63 2.33 -7.01 5.93
C GLY A 63 3.74 -7.30 6.47
N GLU A 64 4.67 -7.66 5.59
CA GLU A 64 6.08 -7.86 5.94
C GLU A 64 6.79 -6.56 6.35
N ASN A 65 6.38 -5.40 5.83
CA ASN A 65 6.91 -4.09 6.24
C ASN A 65 6.16 -3.46 7.43
N GLU A 66 4.89 -3.77 7.63
CA GLU A 66 4.17 -3.37 8.86
C GLU A 66 4.73 -4.09 10.09
N ALA A 67 5.26 -5.32 9.92
CA ALA A 67 6.07 -5.98 10.95
C ALA A 67 7.34 -5.18 11.33
N ALA A 68 7.85 -4.32 10.43
CA ALA A 68 8.98 -3.43 10.69
C ALA A 68 8.58 -2.07 11.30
N THR A 69 7.30 -1.68 11.25
CA THR A 69 6.78 -0.46 11.90
C THR A 69 6.00 -0.73 13.19
N ALA A 70 5.72 -2.00 13.51
CA ALA A 70 5.07 -2.42 14.75
C ALA A 70 6.03 -2.53 15.96
N GLU A 71 7.16 -1.82 15.93
CA GLU A 71 8.04 -1.61 17.10
C GLU A 71 8.30 -0.12 17.35
N THR A 72 7.32 0.78 17.19
CA THR A 72 7.29 2.01 18.01
C THR A 72 5.89 2.63 18.10
N ALA A 73 5.05 2.03 18.92
CA ALA A 73 4.28 2.83 19.86
C ALA A 73 4.17 2.00 21.15
N PRO A 74 4.99 2.27 22.18
CA PRO A 74 4.60 1.83 23.50
C PRO A 74 3.27 2.50 23.82
N ASP A 75 2.28 1.69 24.16
CA ASP A 75 1.08 2.09 24.89
C ASP A 75 1.48 3.00 26.08
N PRO A 76 1.14 4.31 26.10
CA PRO A 76 1.38 5.13 27.29
C PRO A 76 0.14 5.29 28.18
N VAL A 77 -0.95 4.53 27.95
CA VAL A 77 -2.11 4.52 28.87
C VAL A 77 -2.19 3.19 29.65
N ALA A 78 -1.02 2.63 29.96
CA ALA A 78 -0.81 1.79 31.15
C ALA A 78 -0.34 2.63 32.36
N LEU A 79 -0.52 3.96 32.36
CA LEU A 79 -0.23 4.84 33.49
C LEU A 79 -1.51 5.37 34.17
N ALA A 80 -2.35 4.45 34.60
CA ALA A 80 -3.28 4.67 35.72
C ALA A 80 -3.01 3.58 36.76
N CYS A 81 -1.79 3.61 37.30
CA CYS A 81 -1.46 2.95 38.56
C CYS A 81 -2.48 3.35 39.63
N GLN A 82 -3.02 2.35 40.31
CA GLN A 82 -2.99 2.26 41.77
C GLN A 82 -3.00 3.60 42.53
N ALA A 83 -4.18 4.10 42.83
CA ALA A 83 -4.43 4.91 44.03
C ALA A 83 -5.93 4.86 44.38
N MET A 84 -6.33 3.90 45.22
CA MET A 84 -7.46 4.11 46.13
C MET A 84 -7.08 5.25 47.09
N PRO A 85 -8.05 6.05 47.56
CA PRO A 85 -8.56 5.79 48.92
C PRO A 85 -10.09 5.91 49.06
N LEU A 86 -10.57 5.32 50.15
CA LEU A 86 -11.92 5.41 50.70
C LEU A 86 -12.43 6.86 50.78
N GLN A 87 -13.69 7.09 50.37
CA GLN A 87 -14.75 7.71 51.18
C GLN A 87 -16.11 7.13 50.79
#